data_AF-A0A925X4H2-F1
#
_entry.id   AF-A0A925X4H2-F1
#
_cell.length_a   1.000
_cell.length_b   1.000
_cell.length_c   1.000
_cell.angle_alpha   90.00
_cell.angle_beta   90.00
_cell.angle_gamma   90.00
#
_symmetry.space_group_name_H-M   'P 1'
#
loop_
_entity.id
_entity.type
_entity.pdbx_description
1 polymer ?
#
loop_
_entity_poly.entity_id
_entity_poly.type
_entity_poly.pdbx_seq_one_letter_code
_entity_poly.pdbx_strand_id
1 'polypeptide(L)'
;MKEQVTISMLSYAPPELDRSHRRLRALAAAFIVLHPFMFHVGVLVTWLCAWTSLGRPPRPSLDDPAMIGGFVRVPYAISALPLVLWPVVAFLAVLMMVILFTRYRALSRLSASMGVAYVLAFVLLRWDPGNLVCWYMD
;
A
#
# COMPACT_ATOMS: atom_id res chain seq x y z
N MET A 1 53.82 -43.07 -7.77
CA MET A 1 52.73 -42.74 -6.83
C MET A 1 51.94 -41.58 -7.41
N LYS A 2 50.65 -41.78 -7.74
CA LYS A 2 49.77 -40.71 -8.22
C LYS A 2 48.97 -40.21 -7.01
N GLU A 3 49.21 -38.97 -6.62
CA GLU A 3 48.45 -38.27 -5.58
C GLU A 3 47.02 -38.02 -6.11
N GLN A 4 46.03 -38.65 -5.49
CA GLN A 4 44.63 -38.36 -5.77
C GLN A 4 44.27 -37.07 -5.05
N VAL A 5 44.17 -35.98 -5.81
CA VAL A 5 43.63 -34.70 -5.32
C VAL A 5 42.13 -34.87 -5.14
N THR A 6 41.70 -35.11 -3.90
CA THR A 6 40.29 -35.16 -3.53
C THR A 6 39.74 -33.74 -3.56
N ILE A 7 39.15 -33.34 -4.68
CA ILE A 7 38.38 -32.09 -4.77
C ILE A 7 37.14 -32.30 -3.90
N SER A 8 37.20 -31.84 -2.65
CA SER A 8 36.03 -31.75 -1.79
C SER A 8 35.06 -30.79 -2.47
N MET A 9 34.03 -31.34 -3.13
CA MET A 9 32.93 -30.54 -3.62
C MET A 9 32.33 -29.82 -2.42
N LEU A 10 32.64 -28.53 -2.26
CA LEU A 10 31.94 -27.67 -1.32
C LEU A 10 30.46 -27.79 -1.68
N SER A 11 29.73 -28.56 -0.87
CA SER A 11 28.29 -28.68 -0.97
C SER A 11 27.71 -27.32 -0.63
N TYR A 12 27.55 -26.47 -1.63
CA TYR A 12 26.72 -25.28 -1.56
C TYR A 12 25.27 -25.76 -1.49
N ALA A 13 24.88 -26.30 -0.33
CA ALA A 13 23.48 -26.32 0.02
C ALA A 13 23.02 -24.86 -0.07
N PRO A 14 22.04 -24.52 -0.93
CA PRO A 14 21.54 -23.16 -0.97
C PRO A 14 21.14 -22.81 0.46
N PRO A 15 21.55 -21.65 0.99
CA PRO A 15 21.20 -21.26 2.35
C PRO A 15 19.70 -21.46 2.48
N GLU A 16 19.28 -22.26 3.47
CA GLU A 16 17.86 -22.46 3.76
C GLU A 16 17.27 -21.07 3.95
N LEU A 17 16.69 -20.54 2.87
CA LEU A 17 16.17 -19.20 2.80
C LEU A 17 14.92 -19.25 3.66
N ASP A 18 15.14 -18.87 4.93
CA ASP A 18 14.26 -19.07 6.05
C ASP A 18 12.83 -18.63 5.68
N ARG A 19 11.86 -19.52 5.95
CA ARG A 19 10.44 -19.36 5.59
C ARG A 19 9.88 -18.02 6.12
N SER A 20 10.47 -17.48 7.18
CA SER A 20 10.18 -16.17 7.75
C SER A 20 10.32 -15.03 6.72
N HIS A 21 11.41 -15.00 5.95
CA HIS A 21 11.69 -13.96 4.95
C HIS A 21 10.69 -13.98 3.80
N ARG A 22 10.19 -15.17 3.44
CA ARG A 22 9.18 -15.30 2.38
C ARG A 22 7.86 -14.65 2.78
N ARG A 23 7.43 -14.83 4.04
CA ARG A 23 6.21 -14.22 4.57
C ARG A 23 6.34 -12.70 4.66
N LEU A 24 7.47 -12.20 5.18
CA LEU A 24 7.72 -10.76 5.26
C LEU A 24 7.73 -10.10 3.88
N ARG A 25 8.35 -10.72 2.87
CA ARG A 25 8.33 -10.23 1.49
C ARG A 25 6.92 -10.21 0.90
N ALA A 26 6.12 -11.25 1.16
CA ALA A 26 4.73 -11.30 0.68
C ALA A 26 3.87 -10.20 1.34
N LEU A 27 4.03 -9.98 2.64
CA LEU A 27 3.35 -8.91 3.37
C LEU A 27 3.77 -7.52 2.87
N ALA A 28 5.07 -7.29 2.65
CA ALA A 28 5.56 -6.03 2.09
C ALA A 28 5.01 -5.78 0.69
N ALA A 29 5.00 -6.81 -0.18
CA ALA A 29 4.43 -6.71 -1.51
C ALA A 29 2.92 -6.42 -1.46
N ALA A 30 2.18 -7.12 -0.61
CA ALA A 30 0.75 -6.89 -0.41
C ALA A 30 0.49 -5.47 0.10
N PHE A 31 1.28 -4.99 1.06
CA PHE A 31 1.17 -3.64 1.58
C PHE A 31 1.37 -2.58 0.49
N ILE A 32 2.38 -2.72 -0.37
CA ILE A 32 2.62 -1.76 -1.45
C ILE A 32 1.49 -1.80 -2.50
N VAL A 33 0.96 -2.98 -2.81
CA VAL A 33 -0.19 -3.13 -3.73
C VAL A 33 -1.46 -2.52 -3.15
N LEU A 34 -1.70 -2.69 -1.85
CA LEU A 34 -2.91 -2.21 -1.17
C LEU A 34 -2.82 -0.74 -0.76
N HIS A 35 -1.61 -0.19 -0.60
CA HIS A 35 -1.36 1.19 -0.18
C HIS A 35 -2.25 2.23 -0.88
N PRO A 36 -2.38 2.27 -2.23
CA PRO A 36 -3.20 3.29 -2.88
C PRO A 36 -4.70 3.19 -2.55
N PHE A 37 -5.17 2.03 -2.09
CA PHE A 37 -6.55 1.84 -1.63
C PHE A 37 -6.74 2.17 -0.14
N MET A 38 -5.67 2.10 0.68
CA MET A 38 -5.77 2.38 2.12
C MET A 38 -6.29 3.78 2.40
N PHE A 39 -5.88 4.78 1.60
CA PHE A 39 -6.42 6.14 1.69
C PHE A 39 -7.93 6.17 1.47
N HIS A 40 -8.42 5.57 0.37
CA HIS A 40 -9.84 5.54 0.02
C HIS A 40 -10.70 4.85 1.08
N VAL A 41 -10.23 3.70 1.58
CA VAL A 41 -10.90 3.00 2.68
C VAL A 41 -10.94 3.88 3.93
N GLY A 42 -9.84 4.57 4.23
CA GLY A 42 -9.76 5.49 5.36
C GLY A 42 -10.72 6.67 5.26
N VAL A 43 -10.81 7.32 4.09
CA VAL A 43 -11.78 8.39 3.83
C VAL A 43 -13.21 7.88 4.00
N LEU A 44 -13.53 6.71 3.43
CA LEU A 44 -14.87 6.12 3.53
C LEU A 44 -15.24 5.79 4.98
N VAL A 45 -14.33 5.19 5.74
CA VAL A 45 -14.55 4.90 7.17
C VAL A 45 -14.75 6.19 7.95
N THR A 46 -13.94 7.21 7.69
CA THR A 46 -14.07 8.54 8.34
C THR A 46 -15.43 9.16 8.03
N TRP A 47 -15.87 9.10 6.77
CA TRP A 47 -17.17 9.61 6.34
C TRP A 47 -18.34 8.86 6.99
N LEU A 48 -18.27 7.52 7.07
CA LEU A 48 -19.27 6.71 7.75
C LEU A 48 -19.34 7.06 9.24
N CYS A 49 -18.19 7.25 9.90
CA CYS A 49 -18.14 7.70 11.28
C CYS A 49 -18.74 9.10 11.47
N ALA A 50 -18.47 10.02 10.55
CA ALA A 50 -19.06 11.35 10.57
C ALA A 50 -20.59 11.30 10.38
N TRP A 51 -21.08 10.46 9.45
CA TRP A 51 -22.52 10.27 9.25
C TRP A 51 -23.19 9.75 10.52
N THR A 52 -22.65 8.72 11.15
CA THR A 52 -23.25 8.18 12.39
C THR A 52 -23.21 9.19 13.54
N SER A 53 -22.17 10.02 13.63
CA SER A 53 -22.05 11.08 14.64
C SER A 53 -23.05 12.22 14.42
N LEU A 54 -23.24 12.65 13.17
CA LEU A 54 -24.11 13.79 12.80
C LEU A 54 -25.59 13.41 12.66
N GLY A 55 -25.90 12.12 12.50
CA GLY A 55 -27.25 11.64 12.16
C GLY A 55 -27.71 11.99 10.74
N ARG A 56 -26.82 12.55 9.92
CA ARG A 56 -27.05 12.91 8.51
C ARG A 56 -25.76 12.80 7.69
N PRO A 57 -25.83 12.67 6.36
CA PRO A 57 -24.64 12.71 5.53
C PRO A 57 -23.83 14.02 5.77
N PRO A 58 -22.50 13.92 5.94
CA PRO A 58 -21.62 15.07 6.02
C PRO A 58 -21.72 15.95 4.78
N ARG A 59 -21.74 17.27 4.97
CA ARG A 59 -21.77 18.26 3.90
C ARG A 59 -20.36 18.83 3.69
N PRO A 60 -19.86 18.84 2.44
CA PRO A 60 -18.63 19.56 2.11
C PRO A 60 -18.67 21.00 2.64
N SER A 61 -17.52 21.48 3.13
CA SER A 61 -17.27 22.84 3.64
C SER A 61 -18.03 23.27 4.90
N LEU A 62 -18.98 22.46 5.39
CA LEU A 62 -19.77 22.73 6.60
C LEU A 62 -19.39 21.81 7.77
N ASP A 63 -19.10 20.54 7.47
CA ASP A 63 -18.87 19.51 8.47
C ASP A 63 -17.42 19.01 8.44
N ASP A 64 -16.44 19.86 8.76
CA ASP A 64 -15.01 19.51 8.76
C ASP A 64 -14.71 18.28 9.66
N PRO A 65 -14.13 17.19 9.12
CA PRO A 65 -13.84 15.97 9.87
C PRO A 65 -12.91 16.20 11.08
N ALA A 66 -12.03 17.20 11.05
CA ALA A 66 -11.16 17.57 12.14
C ALA A 66 -11.94 18.23 13.31
N MET A 67 -13.09 18.85 13.02
CA MET A 67 -13.89 19.62 13.98
C MET A 67 -15.04 18.83 14.60
N ILE A 68 -15.52 17.76 13.95
CA ILE A 68 -16.59 16.89 14.48
C ILE A 68 -16.17 16.23 15.80
N GLY A 69 -14.87 15.94 15.97
CA GLY A 69 -14.31 15.38 17.20
C GLY A 69 -14.72 13.94 17.48
N GLY A 70 -14.49 13.50 18.73
CA GLY A 70 -14.86 12.16 19.20
C GLY A 70 -14.18 11.03 18.41
N PHE A 71 -14.98 10.02 18.05
CA PHE A 71 -14.50 8.82 17.37
C PHE A 71 -14.16 9.03 15.89
N VAL A 72 -14.56 10.15 15.27
CA VAL A 72 -14.22 10.51 13.87
C VAL A 72 -12.74 10.88 13.74
N ARG A 73 -12.12 11.39 14.81
CA ARG A 73 -10.74 11.85 14.81
C ARG A 73 -9.72 10.73 14.58
N VAL A 74 -10.00 9.53 15.07
CA VAL A 74 -9.09 8.38 14.96
C VAL A 74 -8.95 7.90 13.50
N PRO A 75 -10.04 7.55 12.79
CA PRO A 75 -9.94 7.14 11.40
C PRO A 75 -9.40 8.29 10.53
N TYR A 76 -9.77 9.54 10.79
CA TYR A 76 -9.22 10.72 10.09
C TYR A 76 -7.68 10.79 10.22
N ALA A 77 -7.16 10.67 11.44
CA ALA A 77 -5.71 10.71 11.66
C ALA A 77 -4.99 9.53 10.97
N ILE A 78 -5.58 8.34 11.00
CA ILE A 78 -5.01 7.13 10.36
C ILE A 78 -5.03 7.26 8.84
N SER A 79 -6.11 7.77 8.25
CA SER A 79 -6.25 7.95 6.81
C SER A 79 -5.36 9.06 6.24
N ALA A 80 -4.90 9.99 7.08
CA ALA A 80 -3.89 10.97 6.69
C ALA A 80 -2.49 10.36 6.53
N LEU A 81 -2.17 9.26 7.22
CA LEU A 81 -0.83 8.65 7.16
C LEU A 81 -0.43 8.21 5.73
N PRO A 82 -1.28 7.52 4.94
CA PRO A 82 -0.98 7.22 3.54
C PRO A 82 -0.68 8.44 2.67
N LEU A 83 -1.28 9.61 2.93
CA LEU A 83 -1.01 10.84 2.19
C LEU A 83 0.38 11.40 2.53
N VAL A 84 0.76 11.36 3.80
CA VAL A 84 2.09 11.82 4.25
C VAL A 84 3.19 10.88 3.74
N LEU A 85 2.93 9.57 3.77
CA LEU A 85 3.88 8.54 3.36
C LEU A 85 3.89 8.28 1.85
N TRP A 86 2.97 8.89 1.09
CA TRP A 86 2.82 8.70 -0.36
C TRP A 86 4.14 8.81 -1.14
N PRO A 87 4.98 9.87 -0.95
CA PRO A 87 6.19 10.02 -1.76
C PRO A 87 7.18 8.88 -1.52
N VAL A 88 7.32 8.47 -0.26
CA VAL A 88 8.22 7.39 0.16
C VAL A 88 7.74 6.05 -0.41
N VAL A 89 6.44 5.76 -0.28
CA VAL A 89 5.88 4.49 -0.78
C VAL A 89 5.88 4.45 -2.30
N ALA A 90 5.58 5.55 -2.99
CA ALA A 90 5.66 5.63 -4.45
C ALA A 90 7.09 5.40 -4.93
N PHE A 91 8.09 6.01 -4.29
CA PHE A 91 9.49 5.78 -4.62
C PHE A 91 9.90 4.31 -4.43
N LEU A 92 9.54 3.69 -3.30
CA LEU A 92 9.83 2.27 -3.05
C LEU A 92 9.10 1.34 -4.03
N ALA A 93 7.86 1.66 -4.40
CA ALA A 93 7.09 0.90 -5.37
C ALA A 93 7.75 0.92 -6.75
N VAL A 94 8.19 2.10 -7.22
CA VAL A 94 8.91 2.26 -8.49
C VAL A 94 10.25 1.54 -8.45
N LEU A 95 11.03 1.72 -7.39
CA LEU A 95 12.32 1.04 -7.21
C LEU A 95 12.14 -0.48 -7.27
N MET A 96 11.14 -1.01 -6.55
CA MET A 96 10.83 -2.44 -6.57
C MET A 96 10.38 -2.90 -7.96
N MET A 97 9.54 -2.11 -8.65
CA MET A 97 9.12 -2.40 -10.02
C MET A 97 10.32 -2.52 -10.97
N VAL A 98 11.26 -1.57 -10.92
CA VAL A 98 12.48 -1.59 -11.76
C VAL A 98 13.35 -2.81 -11.46
N ILE A 99 13.56 -3.14 -10.18
CA ILE A 99 14.35 -4.31 -9.77
C ILE A 99 13.69 -5.61 -10.27
N LEU A 100 12.38 -5.75 -10.10
CA LEU A 100 11.65 -6.94 -10.53
C LEU A 100 11.63 -7.08 -12.06
N PHE A 101 11.46 -5.98 -12.79
CA PHE A 101 11.40 -6.00 -14.26
C PHE A 101 12.75 -6.34 -14.89
N THR A 102 13.85 -5.84 -14.32
CA THR A 102 15.20 -6.09 -14.84
C THR A 102 15.73 -7.48 -14.51
N ARG A 103 15.36 -8.05 -13.36
CA ARG A 103 15.90 -9.35 -12.91
C ARG A 103 15.00 -10.55 -13.17
N TYR A 104 13.67 -10.38 -13.20
CA TYR A 104 12.76 -11.51 -13.15
C TYR A 104 11.56 -11.31 -14.09
N ARG A 105 11.70 -11.74 -15.34
CA ARG A 105 10.62 -11.70 -16.35
C ARG A 105 9.33 -12.40 -15.87
N ALA A 106 9.45 -13.41 -15.02
CA ALA A 106 8.32 -14.10 -14.38
C ALA A 106 7.52 -13.23 -13.39
N LEU A 107 8.12 -12.19 -12.81
CA LEU A 107 7.48 -11.26 -11.86
C LEU A 107 6.91 -10.00 -12.56
N SER A 108 6.93 -9.97 -13.90
CA SER A 108 6.28 -8.93 -14.72
C SER A 108 4.77 -8.80 -14.45
N ARG A 109 4.11 -9.90 -14.13
CA ARG A 109 2.67 -9.91 -13.80
C ARG A 109 2.37 -9.13 -12.51
N LEU A 110 3.22 -9.27 -11.49
CA LEU A 110 3.05 -8.56 -10.22
C LEU A 110 3.29 -7.06 -10.38
N SER A 111 4.31 -6.68 -11.15
CA SER A 111 4.59 -5.27 -11.47
C SER A 111 3.46 -4.65 -12.30
N ALA A 112 2.91 -5.38 -13.27
CA ALA A 112 1.72 -4.94 -14.00
C ALA A 112 0.52 -4.75 -13.07
N SER A 113 0.25 -5.69 -12.14
CA SER A 113 -0.85 -5.54 -11.19
C SER A 113 -0.67 -4.34 -10.25
N MET A 114 0.56 -4.03 -9.85
CA MET A 114 0.86 -2.82 -9.06
C MET A 114 0.53 -1.57 -9.87
N GLY A 115 0.99 -1.48 -11.11
CA GLY A 115 0.66 -0.35 -11.98
C GLY A 115 -0.85 -0.17 -12.15
N VAL A 116 -1.57 -1.26 -12.42
CA VAL A 116 -3.04 -1.24 -12.53
C VAL A 116 -3.72 -0.80 -11.24
N ALA A 117 -3.27 -1.29 -10.08
CA ALA A 117 -3.80 -0.88 -8.77
C ALA A 117 -3.68 0.63 -8.53
N TYR A 118 -2.53 1.23 -8.85
CA TYR A 118 -2.33 2.67 -8.72
C TYR A 118 -3.18 3.48 -9.70
N VAL A 119 -3.29 3.03 -10.95
CA VAL A 119 -4.16 3.68 -11.94
C VAL A 119 -5.62 3.64 -11.50
N LEU A 120 -6.10 2.48 -11.02
CA LEU A 120 -7.46 2.35 -10.52
C LEU A 120 -7.72 3.26 -9.31
N ALA A 121 -6.80 3.32 -8.35
CA ALA A 121 -6.92 4.22 -7.22
C ALA A 121 -6.92 5.69 -7.65
N PHE A 122 -6.12 6.07 -8.65
CA PHE A 122 -6.15 7.42 -9.21
C PHE A 122 -7.48 7.75 -9.89
N VAL A 123 -8.04 6.79 -10.66
CA VAL A 123 -9.36 6.95 -11.28
C VAL A 123 -10.45 7.11 -10.21
N LEU A 124 -10.41 6.31 -9.14
CA LEU A 124 -11.33 6.44 -8.01
C LEU A 124 -11.22 7.81 -7.34
N LEU A 125 -9.99 8.28 -7.10
CA LEU A 125 -9.74 9.60 -6.55
C LEU A 125 -10.28 10.71 -7.44
N ARG A 126 -10.17 10.55 -8.77
CA ARG A 126 -10.64 11.55 -9.74
C ARG A 126 -12.16 11.56 -9.91
N TRP A 127 -12.79 10.40 -9.77
CA TRP A 127 -14.25 10.25 -9.88
C TRP A 127 -14.96 10.81 -8.65
N ASP A 128 -14.38 10.63 -7.46
CA ASP A 128 -14.84 11.13 -6.15
C ASP A 128 -16.37 11.11 -5.98
N PRO A 129 -17.00 9.93 -5.97
CA PRO A 129 -18.46 9.83 -5.88
C PRO A 129 -18.95 10.45 -4.56
N GLY A 130 -19.74 11.52 -4.67
CA GLY A 130 -20.30 12.22 -3.52
C GLY A 130 -19.36 13.25 -2.88
N ASN A 131 -18.28 13.65 -3.56
CA ASN A 131 -17.32 14.66 -3.06
C ASN A 131 -16.71 14.26 -1.71
N LEU A 132 -16.45 12.98 -1.50
CA LEU A 132 -15.92 12.42 -0.25
C LEU A 132 -14.49 12.91 0.01
N VAL A 133 -13.67 12.93 -1.04
CA VAL A 133 -12.28 13.38 -0.96
C VAL A 133 -12.25 14.89 -0.78
N CYS A 134 -13.10 15.63 -1.50
CA CYS A 134 -13.25 17.07 -1.28
C CYS A 134 -13.65 17.37 0.17
N TRP A 135 -14.70 16.73 0.68
CA TRP A 135 -15.13 16.88 2.08
C TRP A 135 -14.02 16.53 3.09
N TYR A 136 -13.22 15.50 2.81
CA TYR A 136 -12.13 15.09 3.69
C TYR A 136 -10.98 16.10 3.76
N MET A 137 -10.80 16.89 2.70
CA MET A 137 -9.71 17.87 2.55
C MET A 137 -10.11 19.31 2.89
N ASP A 138 -11.40 19.55 3.11
CA ASP A 138 -11.96 20.83 3.57
C ASP A 138 -11.64 21.06 5.06
#